data_AF-A0A4V3SAG3-F1
#
_entry.id   AF-A0A4V3SAG3-F1
#
_cell.length_a   1.000
_cell.length_b   1.000
_cell.length_c   1.000
_cell.angle_alpha   90.00
_cell.angle_beta   90.00
_cell.angle_gamma   90.00
#
_symmetry.space_group_name_H-M   'P 1'
#
loop_
_entity.id
_entity.type
_entity.pdbx_description
1 polymer ?
#
loop_
_entity_poly.entity_id
_entity_poly.type
_entity_poly.pdbx_seq_one_letter_code
_entity_poly.pdbx_strand_id
1 'polypeptide(L)'
;MENLLATTTGIPFDQTENLDRFVFGWLDYALFSLLLLVSLLIGVYFGFFSKQDSTTEYLLGGKRMGCFPVAMSIVASHISGISLLGIPTEVFQYGSQYAACVITSILTAVITSYLFLPVLYKLQLPSTF
;
A
#
# COMPACT_ATOMS: atom_id res chain seq x y z
N MET A 1 -5.13 65.14 18.44
CA MET A 1 -5.09 63.72 18.88
C MET A 1 -5.42 62.84 17.69
N GLU A 2 -4.75 63.10 16.57
CA GLU A 2 -4.69 62.23 15.41
C GLU A 2 -3.59 61.18 15.68
N ASN A 3 -3.73 59.97 15.14
CA ASN A 3 -2.81 58.81 15.24
C ASN A 3 -3.34 57.60 16.04
N LEU A 4 -4.59 57.21 15.80
CA LEU A 4 -5.06 55.86 16.13
C LEU A 4 -5.92 55.24 14.98
N LEU A 5 -5.58 55.56 13.73
CA LEU A 5 -6.23 55.00 12.52
C LEU A 5 -5.25 54.67 11.37
N ALA A 6 -3.93 54.61 11.63
CA ALA A 6 -2.91 54.41 10.59
C ALA A 6 -2.10 53.10 10.71
N THR A 7 -2.67 52.06 11.34
CA THR A 7 -2.10 50.71 11.33
C THR A 7 -3.00 49.76 10.55
N THR A 8 -3.32 50.15 9.31
CA THR A 8 -3.82 49.26 8.26
C THR A 8 -2.85 49.33 7.08
N THR A 9 -1.56 49.11 7.35
CA THR A 9 -0.56 48.95 6.30
C THR A 9 -0.56 47.49 5.90
N GLY A 10 -1.06 47.24 4.69
CA GLY A 10 -1.24 45.93 4.11
C GLY A 10 -0.01 45.03 4.26
N ILE A 11 -0.24 43.88 4.88
CA ILE A 11 0.50 42.69 4.50
C ILE A 11 -0.11 42.29 3.15
N PRO A 12 0.63 42.32 2.03
CA PRO A 12 0.24 41.53 0.88
C PRO A 12 0.35 40.08 1.35
N PHE A 13 -0.75 39.53 1.85
CA PHE A 13 -0.81 38.11 2.16
C PHE A 13 -0.69 37.44 0.80
N ASP A 14 0.50 36.89 0.56
CA ASP A 14 0.83 36.02 -0.55
C ASP A 14 0.00 34.73 -0.42
N GLN A 15 -1.31 34.88 -0.59
CA GLN A 15 -2.29 33.80 -0.54
C GLN A 15 -2.11 32.89 -1.77
N THR A 16 -1.52 33.42 -2.84
CA THR A 16 -1.26 32.72 -4.11
C THR A 16 -0.17 31.66 -3.98
N GLU A 17 0.95 31.93 -3.28
CA GLU A 17 2.01 30.91 -3.10
C GLU A 17 1.55 29.67 -2.34
N ASN A 18 0.59 29.81 -1.43
CA ASN A 18 0.06 28.67 -0.67
C ASN A 18 -0.99 27.90 -1.45
N LEU A 19 -1.82 28.55 -2.28
CA LEU A 19 -2.81 27.87 -3.09
C LEU A 19 -2.16 27.01 -4.18
N ASP A 20 -1.05 27.46 -4.78
CA ASP A 20 -0.29 26.67 -5.76
C ASP A 20 0.40 25.44 -5.15
N ARG A 21 0.71 25.44 -3.84
CA ARG A 21 1.22 24.26 -3.12
C ARG A 21 0.16 23.19 -2.85
N PHE A 22 -1.13 23.55 -2.86
CA PHE A 22 -2.24 22.59 -2.69
C PHE A 22 -2.75 22.02 -4.02
N VAL A 23 -2.27 22.54 -5.15
CA VAL A 23 -2.49 21.93 -6.46
C VAL A 23 -1.37 20.92 -6.67
N PHE A 24 -1.73 19.71 -7.11
CA PHE A 24 -0.76 18.67 -7.46
C PHE A 24 0.28 19.28 -8.40
N GLY A 25 1.54 19.27 -7.97
CA GLY A 25 2.63 19.80 -8.78
C GLY A 25 2.77 18.98 -10.06
N TRP A 26 3.36 19.57 -11.09
CA TRP A 26 3.73 18.85 -12.30
C TRP A 26 4.55 17.57 -12.01
N LEU A 27 5.39 17.58 -10.97
CA LEU A 27 6.14 16.42 -10.48
C LEU A 27 5.23 15.33 -9.90
N ASP A 28 4.21 15.69 -9.12
CA ASP A 28 3.30 14.71 -8.53
C ASP A 28 2.47 14.01 -9.62
N TYR A 29 2.02 14.78 -10.61
CA TYR A 29 1.36 14.22 -11.80
C TYR A 29 2.28 13.33 -12.62
N ALA A 30 3.56 13.69 -12.77
CA ALA A 30 4.54 12.86 -13.47
C ALA A 30 4.78 11.53 -12.74
N LEU A 31 4.93 11.56 -11.40
CA LEU A 31 5.10 10.36 -10.58
C LEU A 31 3.85 9.48 -10.59
N PHE A 32 2.66 10.08 -10.46
CA PHE A 32 1.40 9.35 -10.52
C PHE A 32 1.20 8.69 -11.89
N SER A 33 1.45 9.44 -12.97
CA SER A 33 1.36 8.92 -14.33
C SER A 33 2.37 7.80 -14.55
N LEU A 34 3.62 7.98 -14.12
CA LEU A 34 4.67 6.97 -14.24
C LEU A 34 4.32 5.69 -13.46
N LEU A 35 3.83 5.82 -12.23
CA LEU A 35 3.40 4.70 -11.40
C LEU A 35 2.29 3.88 -12.11
N LEU A 36 1.28 4.57 -12.64
CA LEU A 36 0.21 3.93 -13.40
C LEU A 36 0.74 3.28 -14.68
N LEU A 37 1.62 3.96 -15.41
CA LEU A 37 2.18 3.48 -16.67
C LEU A 37 3.01 2.22 -16.45
N VAL A 38 3.85 2.18 -15.40
CA VAL A 38 4.62 0.98 -15.02
C VAL A 38 3.70 -0.17 -14.60
N SER A 39 2.68 0.10 -13.77
CA SER A 39 1.71 -0.92 -13.34
C SER A 39 0.94 -1.50 -14.53
N LEU A 40 0.47 -0.64 -15.43
CA LEU A 40 -0.22 -1.02 -16.65
C LEU A 40 0.70 -1.80 -17.59
N LEU A 41 1.95 -1.38 -17.77
CA LEU A 41 2.91 -2.07 -18.63
C LEU A 41 3.16 -3.51 -18.15
N ILE A 42 3.34 -3.71 -16.84
CA ILE A 42 3.54 -5.05 -16.28
C ILE A 42 2.27 -5.90 -16.48
N GLY A 43 1.09 -5.34 -16.24
CA GLY A 43 -0.19 -6.01 -16.47
C GLY A 43 -0.43 -6.38 -17.93
N VAL A 44 -0.15 -5.45 -18.86
CA VAL A 44 -0.30 -5.66 -20.32
C VAL A 44 0.74 -6.65 -20.84
N TYR A 45 2.00 -6.55 -20.39
CA TYR A 45 3.05 -7.49 -20.76
C TYR A 45 2.70 -8.93 -20.36
N PHE A 46 2.27 -9.15 -19.11
CA PHE A 46 1.82 -10.47 -18.68
C PHE A 46 0.48 -10.89 -19.31
N GLY A 47 -0.44 -9.96 -19.55
CA GLY A 47 -1.76 -10.25 -20.12
C GLY A 47 -1.76 -10.59 -21.62
N PHE A 48 -0.95 -9.90 -22.42
CA PHE A 48 -0.88 -10.12 -23.88
C PHE A 48 0.25 -11.05 -24.31
N PHE A 49 1.42 -10.97 -23.65
CA PHE A 49 2.63 -11.67 -24.09
C PHE A 49 2.82 -13.01 -23.37
N SER A 50 2.31 -13.14 -22.14
CA SER A 50 2.31 -14.40 -21.39
C SER A 50 0.94 -15.07 -21.51
N LYS A 51 0.67 -15.70 -22.67
CA LYS A 51 -0.42 -16.66 -22.79
C LYS A 51 -0.08 -17.84 -21.87
N GLN A 52 -0.70 -17.88 -20.70
CA GLN A 52 -0.61 -19.02 -19.80
C GLN A 52 -1.65 -20.04 -20.27
N ASP A 53 -1.18 -21.09 -20.93
CA ASP A 53 -2.01 -22.06 -21.65
C ASP A 53 -2.88 -22.95 -20.74
N SER A 54 -2.76 -22.82 -19.41
CA SER A 54 -3.52 -23.59 -18.43
C SER A 54 -3.92 -22.73 -17.22
N THR A 55 -5.18 -22.80 -16.79
CA THR A 55 -5.71 -22.13 -15.58
C THR A 55 -4.91 -22.48 -14.33
N THR A 56 -4.37 -23.69 -14.27
CA THR A 56 -3.52 -24.16 -13.17
C THR A 56 -2.18 -23.42 -13.11
N GLU A 57 -1.63 -22.99 -14.25
CA GLU A 57 -0.37 -22.25 -14.32
C GLU A 57 -0.55 -20.78 -13.90
N TYR A 58 -1.72 -20.21 -14.18
CA TYR A 58 -2.16 -18.89 -13.74
C TYR A 58 -2.48 -18.80 -12.26
N LEU A 59 -3.17 -19.80 -11.73
CA LEU A 59 -3.57 -19.81 -10.32
C LEU A 59 -2.42 -20.24 -9.39
N LEU A 60 -1.48 -21.08 -9.85
CA LEU A 60 -0.39 -21.61 -9.01
C LEU A 60 1.00 -21.08 -9.40
N GLY A 61 1.11 -20.15 -10.35
CA GLY A 61 2.39 -19.56 -10.77
C GLY A 61 3.42 -20.62 -11.22
N GLY A 62 2.94 -21.68 -11.87
CA GLY A 62 3.75 -22.80 -12.35
C GLY A 62 4.48 -23.62 -11.26
N LYS A 63 4.15 -23.47 -9.96
CA LYS A 63 4.81 -24.19 -8.84
C LYS A 63 6.35 -23.99 -8.78
N ARG A 64 6.88 -23.01 -9.51
CA ARG A 64 8.31 -22.67 -9.59
C ARG A 64 8.64 -21.30 -8.99
N MET A 65 7.64 -20.58 -8.46
CA MET A 65 7.90 -19.34 -7.72
C MET A 65 8.72 -19.65 -6.47
N GLY A 66 9.92 -19.06 -6.39
CA GLY A 66 10.77 -19.18 -5.22
C GLY A 66 10.15 -18.55 -3.97
N CYS A 67 10.71 -18.84 -2.80
CA CYS A 67 10.25 -18.27 -1.53
C CYS A 67 10.26 -16.73 -1.54
N PHE A 68 11.21 -16.12 -2.26
CA PHE A 68 11.39 -14.67 -2.34
C PHE A 68 10.19 -13.92 -2.99
N PRO A 69 9.77 -14.22 -4.23
CA PRO A 69 8.60 -13.57 -4.84
C PRO A 69 7.30 -13.83 -4.08
N VAL A 70 7.16 -15.02 -3.47
CA VAL A 70 5.99 -15.35 -2.63
C VAL A 70 5.93 -14.45 -1.39
N ALA A 71 7.06 -14.31 -0.67
CA ALA A 71 7.14 -13.43 0.50
C ALA A 71 6.86 -11.97 0.11
N MET A 72 7.43 -11.50 -1.00
CA MET A 72 7.17 -10.15 -1.51
C MET A 72 5.70 -9.91 -1.81
N SER A 73 5.00 -10.88 -2.41
CA SER A 73 3.56 -10.76 -2.68
C SER A 73 2.72 -10.74 -1.40
N ILE A 74 3.07 -11.54 -0.39
CA ILE A 74 2.34 -11.55 0.89
C ILE A 74 2.50 -10.21 1.62
N VAL A 75 3.72 -9.65 1.63
CA VAL A 75 3.98 -8.33 2.19
C VAL A 75 3.22 -7.25 1.43
N ALA A 76 3.23 -7.31 0.10
CA ALA A 76 2.48 -6.38 -0.75
C ALA A 76 0.97 -6.43 -0.47
N SER A 77 0.38 -7.62 -0.30
CA SER A 77 -1.03 -7.78 0.04
C SER A 77 -1.39 -7.31 1.45
N HIS A 78 -0.43 -7.28 2.38
CA HIS A 78 -0.68 -6.85 3.74
C HIS A 78 -0.74 -5.32 3.88
N ILE A 79 -0.02 -4.59 3.03
CA ILE A 79 0.06 -3.13 3.09
C ILE A 79 -1.13 -2.51 2.35
N SER A 80 -2.05 -1.90 3.09
CA SER A 80 -3.18 -1.14 2.56
C SER A 80 -3.06 0.34 2.92
N GLY A 81 -3.64 1.23 2.10
CA GLY A 81 -3.70 2.67 2.37
C GLY A 81 -4.43 3.00 3.69
N ILE A 82 -5.38 2.15 4.08
CA ILE A 82 -6.08 2.27 5.37
C ILE A 82 -5.11 2.02 6.53
N SER A 83 -4.19 1.05 6.42
CA SER A 83 -3.20 0.81 7.46
C SER A 83 -2.19 1.96 7.52
N LEU A 84 -1.74 2.46 6.38
CA LEU A 84 -0.74 3.53 6.31
C LEU A 84 -1.19 4.82 7.03
N LEU A 85 -2.45 5.22 6.84
CA LEU A 85 -3.02 6.42 7.49
C LEU A 85 -3.75 6.09 8.80
N GLY A 86 -4.32 4.91 8.92
CA GLY A 86 -5.16 4.49 10.04
C GLY A 86 -4.36 4.21 11.30
N ILE A 87 -3.21 3.52 11.19
CA ILE A 87 -2.38 3.19 12.36
C ILE A 87 -1.88 4.46 13.09
N PRO A 88 -1.29 5.47 12.43
CA PRO A 88 -0.91 6.69 13.13
C PRO A 88 -2.13 7.41 13.70
N THR A 89 -3.24 7.50 12.95
CA THR A 89 -4.49 8.13 13.43
C THR A 89 -5.00 7.47 14.71
N GLU A 90 -4.99 6.14 14.76
CA GLU A 90 -5.40 5.37 15.94
C GLU A 90 -4.45 5.58 17.12
N VAL A 91 -3.14 5.54 16.89
CA VAL A 91 -2.13 5.76 17.94
C VAL A 91 -2.19 7.18 18.50
N PHE A 92 -2.47 8.19 17.65
CA PHE A 92 -2.65 9.56 18.11
C PHE A 92 -3.90 9.77 18.97
N GLN A 93 -4.96 8.98 18.76
CA GLN A 93 -6.24 9.18 19.43
C GLN A 93 -6.46 8.24 20.64
N TYR A 94 -5.99 6.99 20.57
CA TYR A 94 -6.23 5.94 21.57
C TYR A 94 -4.95 5.45 22.28
N GLY A 95 -3.78 5.95 21.88
CA GLY A 95 -2.50 5.66 22.55
C GLY A 95 -1.98 4.23 22.29
N SER A 96 -1.40 3.59 23.31
CA SER A 96 -0.64 2.33 23.19
C SER A 96 -1.48 1.06 23.00
N GLN A 97 -2.81 1.15 22.93
CA GLN A 97 -3.68 -0.02 22.81
C GLN A 97 -3.45 -0.79 21.50
N TYR A 98 -3.08 -0.09 20.42
CA TYR A 98 -2.71 -0.69 19.15
C TYR A 98 -1.51 -1.68 19.28
N ALA A 99 -0.63 -1.49 20.26
CA ALA A 99 0.50 -2.41 20.49
C ALA A 99 0.05 -3.84 20.87
N ALA A 100 -1.12 -4.00 21.49
CA ALA A 100 -1.68 -5.32 21.78
C ALA A 100 -2.00 -6.10 20.49
N CYS A 101 -2.49 -5.42 19.45
CA CYS A 101 -2.76 -6.02 18.14
C CYS A 101 -1.49 -6.55 17.48
N VAL A 102 -0.34 -5.88 17.67
CA VAL A 102 0.96 -6.33 17.15
C VAL A 102 1.38 -7.65 17.82
N ILE A 103 1.25 -7.74 19.15
CA ILE A 103 1.60 -8.96 19.90
C ILE A 103 0.73 -10.14 19.45
N THR A 104 -0.58 -9.94 19.36
CA THR A 104 -1.50 -10.98 18.89
C THR A 104 -1.20 -11.38 17.44
N SER A 105 -0.85 -10.43 16.56
CA SER A 105 -0.50 -10.72 15.16
C SER A 105 0.75 -11.60 15.04
N ILE A 106 1.77 -11.37 15.87
CA ILE A 106 2.98 -12.21 15.91
C ILE A 106 2.62 -13.62 16.38
N LEU A 107 1.82 -13.74 17.44
CA LEU A 107 1.40 -15.04 17.95
C LEU A 107 0.61 -15.83 16.91
N THR A 108 -0.35 -15.19 16.24
CA THR A 108 -1.13 -15.79 15.15
C THR A 108 -0.25 -16.20 13.97
N ALA A 109 0.77 -15.40 13.61
CA ALA A 109 1.71 -15.75 12.55
C ALA A 109 2.52 -17.02 12.87
N VAL A 110 3.00 -17.14 14.11
CA VAL A 110 3.70 -18.35 14.59
C VAL A 110 2.79 -19.56 14.52
N ILE A 111 1.59 -19.48 15.10
CA ILE A 111 0.59 -20.56 15.10
C ILE A 111 0.25 -20.97 13.66
N THR A 112 0.01 -20.00 12.77
CA THR A 112 -0.29 -20.24 11.36
C THR A 112 0.85 -20.98 10.66
N SER A 113 2.11 -20.58 10.89
CA SER A 113 3.26 -21.23 10.28
C SER A 113 3.42 -22.70 10.72
N TYR A 114 3.07 -23.04 11.97
CA TYR A 114 3.21 -24.40 12.49
C TYR A 114 2.01 -25.30 12.21
N LEU A 115 0.80 -24.76 12.07
CA LEU A 115 -0.42 -25.54 11.85
C LEU A 115 -0.87 -25.54 10.40
N PHE A 116 -0.96 -24.38 9.76
CA PHE A 116 -1.49 -24.25 8.40
C PHE A 116 -0.47 -24.66 7.34
N LEU A 117 0.82 -24.36 7.53
CA LEU A 117 1.85 -24.71 6.55
C LEU A 117 2.00 -26.23 6.35
N PRO A 118 2.10 -27.09 7.40
CA PRO A 118 2.15 -28.53 7.18
C PRO A 118 0.83 -29.10 6.66
N VAL A 119 -0.32 -28.52 7.04
CA VAL A 119 -1.64 -28.93 6.52
C VAL A 119 -1.77 -28.63 5.03
N LEU A 120 -1.43 -27.42 4.57
CA LEU A 120 -1.47 -27.06 3.14
C LEU A 120 -0.48 -27.92 2.33
N TYR A 121 0.71 -28.17 2.88
CA TYR A 121 1.72 -28.97 2.19
C TYR A 121 1.31 -30.44 2.07
N LYS A 122 0.63 -30.99 3.09
CA LYS A 122 0.11 -32.37 3.09
C LYS A 122 -1.09 -32.57 2.18
N LEU A 123 -1.89 -31.53 1.94
CA LEU A 123 -3.07 -31.62 1.10
C LEU A 123 -2.75 -31.68 -0.40
N GLN A 124 -1.55 -31.27 -0.85
CA GLN A 124 -1.13 -31.25 -2.28
C GLN A 124 -2.26 -30.81 -3.25
N LEU A 125 -3.16 -29.93 -2.82
CA LEU A 125 -4.27 -29.49 -3.68
C LEU A 125 -3.70 -28.41 -4.60
N PRO A 126 -3.54 -28.64 -5.92
CA PRO A 126 -3.98 -27.61 -6.83
C PRO A 126 -5.45 -27.40 -6.46
N SER A 127 -5.81 -26.22 -5.96
CA SER A 127 -7.20 -25.89 -5.71
C SER A 127 -7.91 -25.82 -7.06
N THR A 128 -8.26 -26.99 -7.59
CA THR A 128 -9.14 -27.17 -8.73
C THR A 128 -10.54 -27.37 -8.16
N PHE A 129 -11.22 -26.25 -7.97
CA PHE A 129 -12.62 -26.07 -8.33
C PHE A 129 -12.77 -24.64 -8.84
#